data_AF-A0A9C9Z4E2-F1
#
_entry.id   AF-A0A9C9Z4E2-F1
#
_cell.length_a   1.000
_cell.length_b   1.000
_cell.length_c   1.000
_cell.angle_alpha   90.00
_cell.angle_beta   90.00
_cell.angle_gamma   90.00
#
_symmetry.space_group_name_H-M   'P 1'
#
loop_
_entity.id
_entity.type
_entity.pdbx_description
1 polymer ?
#
loop_
_entity_poly.entity_id
_entity_poly.type
_entity_poly.pdbx_seq_one_letter_code
_entity_poly.pdbx_strand_id
1 'polypeptide(L)' 'CRVCSHTGWLEVLGCGMIHPEVFKNVDIDSDRFTGFAFGMGVERLTMLRYGVNDLRLFFENDLRFLKQFAS' A
#
# COMPACT_ATOMS: atom_id res chain seq x y z
N CYS A 1 1.40 -8.42 19.98
CA CYS A 1 1.32 -8.53 18.51
C CYS A 1 2.67 -8.11 17.95
N ARG A 2 3.41 -9.04 17.32
CA ARG A 2 4.80 -8.83 16.87
C ARG A 2 4.91 -7.84 15.70
N VAL A 3 3.84 -7.74 14.90
CA VAL A 3 3.77 -6.91 13.69
C VAL A 3 3.47 -5.44 14.03
N CYS A 4 2.69 -5.18 15.09
CA CYS A 4 2.24 -3.84 15.49
C CYS A 4 3.02 -3.26 16.67
N SER A 5 4.25 -3.73 16.93
CA SER A 5 5.14 -3.23 18.00
C SER A 5 4.46 -2.99 19.35
N HIS A 6 3.42 -3.77 19.69
CA HIS A 6 2.56 -3.60 20.87
C HIS A 6 1.77 -2.29 20.97
N THR A 7 1.79 -1.42 19.96
CA THR A 7 0.99 -0.18 19.92
C THR A 7 -0.44 -0.43 19.43
N GLY A 8 -0.67 -1.57 18.76
CA GLY A 8 -1.96 -1.91 18.17
C GLY A 8 -2.25 -1.19 16.85
N TRP A 9 -1.43 -0.21 16.47
CA TRP A 9 -1.56 0.53 15.23
C TRP A 9 -0.52 0.05 14.22
N LEU A 10 -0.95 -0.04 12.96
CA LEU A 10 -0.07 -0.33 11.85
C LEU A 10 -0.36 0.65 10.74
N GLU A 11 0.68 1.21 10.15
CA GLU A 11 0.55 2.00 8.94
C GLU A 11 0.10 1.11 7.79
N VAL A 12 -0.96 1.54 7.09
CA VAL A 12 -1.60 0.79 6.00
C VAL A 12 -1.51 1.57 4.68
N LEU A 13 -1.72 2.88 4.73
CA LEU A 13 -1.72 3.73 3.55
C LEU A 13 -1.27 5.16 3.91
N GLY A 14 -0.57 5.79 2.97
CA GLY A 14 -0.28 7.22 3.00
C GLY A 14 -1.26 7.95 2.10
N CYS A 15 -1.73 9.12 2.52
CA CYS A 15 -2.65 9.93 1.72
C CYS A 15 -2.47 11.43 1.97
N GLY A 16 -2.90 12.26 1.03
CA GLY A 16 -2.77 13.70 1.15
C GLY A 16 -3.32 14.49 -0.03
N MET A 17 -3.46 15.79 0.19
CA MET A 17 -3.81 16.75 -0.87
C MET A 17 -2.64 16.86 -1.85
N ILE A 18 -2.96 16.85 -3.15
CA ILE A 18 -1.97 17.02 -4.20
C ILE A 18 -1.43 18.45 -4.13
N HIS A 19 -0.12 18.58 -4.12
CA HIS A 19 0.53 19.87 -4.07
C HIS A 19 0.29 20.65 -5.38
N PRO A 20 -0.02 21.96 -5.35
CA PRO A 20 -0.30 22.76 -6.56
C PRO A 20 0.78 22.68 -7.63
N GLU A 21 2.05 22.56 -7.21
CA GLU A 21 3.18 22.41 -8.13
C GLU A 21 3.08 21.13 -8.99
N VAL A 22 2.48 20.05 -8.47
CA VAL A 22 2.24 18.83 -9.26
C VAL A 22 1.23 19.10 -10.37
N PHE A 23 0.18 19.89 -10.10
CA PHE A 23 -0.79 20.28 -11.12
C PHE A 23 -0.20 21.19 -12.19
N LYS A 24 0.64 22.15 -11.81
CA LYS A 24 1.36 23.00 -12.78
C LYS A 24 2.24 22.20 -13.74
N ASN A 25 2.89 21.14 -13.24
CA ASN A 25 3.75 20.28 -14.06
C ASN A 25 2.99 19.43 -15.09
N VAL A 26 1.65 19.35 -15.00
CA VAL A 26 0.80 18.61 -15.95
C VAL A 26 -0.25 19.53 -16.61
N ASP A 27 0.00 20.84 -16.61
CA ASP A 27 -0.89 21.87 -17.19
C ASP A 27 -2.32 21.86 -16.63
N ILE A 28 -2.47 21.55 -15.34
CA ILE A 28 -3.74 21.65 -14.60
C ILE A 28 -3.73 22.92 -13.73
N ASP A 29 -4.80 23.72 -13.87
CA ASP A 29 -5.03 24.92 -13.06
C ASP A 29 -5.40 24.55 -11.60
N SER A 30 -4.45 24.75 -10.69
CA SER A 30 -4.60 24.44 -9.27
C SER A 30 -5.58 25.34 -8.50
N ASP A 31 -5.98 26.49 -9.05
CA ASP A 31 -6.97 27.37 -8.42
C ASP A 31 -8.40 26.93 -8.72
N ARG A 32 -8.59 26.21 -9.84
CA ARG A 32 -9.88 25.63 -10.24
C ARG A 32 -10.04 24.18 -9.81
N PHE A 33 -8.94 23.44 -9.74
CA PHE A 33 -8.96 22.01 -9.46
C PHE A 33 -8.15 21.67 -8.21
N THR A 34 -8.77 20.90 -7.32
CA THR A 34 -8.12 20.29 -6.16
C THR A 34 -8.17 18.79 -6.32
N GLY A 35 -7.19 18.08 -5.73
CA GLY A 35 -7.15 16.63 -5.80
C GLY A 35 -6.51 16.03 -4.57
N PHE A 36 -6.82 14.76 -4.37
CA PHE A 36 -6.33 13.95 -3.27
C PHE A 36 -5.69 12.70 -3.84
N ALA A 37 -4.51 12.37 -3.32
CA ALA A 37 -3.78 11.17 -3.72
C ALA A 37 -3.59 10.27 -2.50
N PHE A 38 -3.64 8.97 -2.73
CA PHE A 38 -3.33 7.96 -1.73
C PHE A 38 -2.53 6.82 -2.37
N GLY A 39 -1.70 6.18 -1.56
CA GLY A 39 -0.87 5.05 -1.96
C GLY A 39 -0.86 3.99 -0.88
N MET A 40 -0.99 2.74 -1.29
CA MET A 40 -0.94 1.57 -0.41
C MET A 40 -0.12 0.46 -1.08
N GLY A 41 0.67 -0.25 -0.28
CA GLY A 41 1.42 -1.43 -0.74
C GLY A 41 0.51 -2.66 -0.77
N VAL A 42 0.36 -3.28 -1.94
CA VAL A 42 -0.47 -4.48 -2.13
C VAL A 42 0.05 -5.63 -1.28
N GLU A 43 1.36 -5.77 -1.17
CA GLU A 43 2.05 -6.80 -0.39
C GLU A 43 1.72 -6.64 1.09
N ARG A 44 1.75 -5.41 1.61
CA ARG A 44 1.46 -5.13 3.02
C ARG A 44 0.02 -5.49 3.38
N LEU A 45 -0.93 -5.12 2.51
CA LEU A 45 -2.33 -5.49 2.67
C LEU A 45 -2.54 -7.00 2.59
N THR A 46 -1.85 -7.68 1.67
CA THR A 46 -1.93 -9.13 1.49
C THR A 46 -1.37 -9.87 2.71
N MET A 47 -0.25 -9.41 3.27
CA MET A 47 0.30 -9.94 4.53
C MET A 47 -0.69 -9.83 5.68
N LEU A 48 -1.34 -8.69 5.83
CA LEU A 48 -2.33 -8.48 6.89
C LEU A 48 -3.60 -9.27 6.66
N ARG A 49 -4.05 -9.40 5.42
CA ARG A 49 -5.28 -10.11 5.05
C ARG A 49 -5.15 -11.63 5.22
N TYR A 50 -4.02 -12.18 4.80
CA TYR A 50 -3.80 -13.64 4.77
C TYR A 50 -2.85 -14.13 5.86
N GLY A 51 -2.38 -13.24 6.75
CA GLY A 51 -1.48 -13.60 7.84
C GLY A 51 -0.09 -14.05 7.37
N VAL A 52 0.36 -13.59 6.20
CA VAL A 52 1.68 -13.94 5.67
C VAL A 52 2.75 -13.20 6.48
N ASN A 53 3.62 -13.98 7.15
CA ASN A 53 4.60 -13.44 8.09
C ASN A 53 5.88 -12.89 7.42
N ASP A 54 6.09 -13.21 6.14
CA ASP A 54 7.34 -12.88 5.44
C ASP A 54 7.06 -12.41 4.01
N LEU A 55 7.58 -11.23 3.69
CA LEU A 55 7.43 -10.59 2.39
C LEU A 55 8.20 -11.34 1.29
N ARG A 56 9.28 -12.06 1.65
CA ARG A 56 10.12 -12.80 0.69
C ARG A 56 9.36 -13.90 -0.04
N LEU A 57 8.34 -14.47 0.62
CA LEU A 57 7.50 -15.52 0.04
C LEU A 57 6.77 -15.06 -1.22
N PHE A 58 6.51 -13.76 -1.38
CA PHE A 58 5.93 -13.21 -2.61
C PHE A 58 6.92 -13.17 -3.78
N PHE A 59 8.23 -13.06 -3.52
CA PHE A 59 9.27 -12.94 -4.56
C PHE A 59 9.95 -14.27 -4.87
N GLU A 60 9.96 -15.22 -3.94
CA GLU A 60 10.54 -16.56 -4.12
C GLU A 60 9.73 -17.43 -5.09
N ASN A 61 8.47 -17.09 -5.37
CA ASN A 61 7.59 -17.80 -6.30
C ASN A 61 7.46 -19.32 -6.02
N ASP A 62 7.50 -19.71 -4.75
CA ASP A 62 7.36 -21.12 -4.35
C ASP A 62 5.96 -21.65 -4.69
N LEU A 63 5.88 -22.70 -5.50
CA LEU A 63 4.61 -23.32 -5.90
C LEU A 63 3.77 -23.81 -4.70
N ARG A 64 4.39 -24.19 -3.58
CA ARG A 64 3.70 -24.60 -2.34
C ARG A 64 3.01 -23.43 -1.66
N PHE A 65 3.58 -22.23 -1.77
CA PHE A 65 2.96 -21.00 -1.29
C PHE A 65 1.84 -20.55 -2.23
N LEU A 66 2.10 -20.51 -3.54
CA LEU A 66 1.12 -20.08 -4.55
C LEU A 66 -0.13 -20.97 -4.57
N LYS A 67 0.03 -22.29 -4.36
CA LYS A 67 -1.11 -23.23 -4.27
C LYS A 67 -2.08 -22.92 -3.13
N GLN A 68 -1.66 -22.23 -2.07
CA GLN A 68 -2.56 -21.87 -0.94
C GLN A 68 -3.59 -20.81 -1.32
N PHE A 69 -3.37 -20.11 -2.43
CA PHE A 69 -4.27 -19.08 -2.95
C PHE A 69 -4.97 -19.48 -4.25
N ALA A 70 -4.69 -20.69 -4.75
CA ALA A 70 -5.40 -21.25 -5.90
C ALA A 70 -6.80 -21.71 -5.44
N SER A 71 -7.82 -21.04 -5.98
CA SER A 71 -9.23 -21.43 -5.94
C SER A 71 -9.52 -22.67 -6.77
#